data_AF-A0A497EKR9-F1
#
_entry.id   AF-A0A497EKR9-F1
#
_cell.length_a   1.000
_cell.length_b   1.000
_cell.length_c   1.000
_cell.angle_alpha   90.00
_cell.angle_beta   90.00
_cell.angle_gamma   90.00
#
_symmetry.space_group_name_H-M   'P 1'
#
loop_
_entity.id
_entity.type
_entity.pdbx_description
1 polymer ?
#
loop_
_entity_poly.entity_id
_entity_poly.type
_entity_poly.pdbx_seq_one_letter_code
_entity_poly.pdbx_strand_id
1 'polypeptide(L)'
;MILNIGGGRRGADFNSPPPKKHTKGIIHGSQASAFFGDKSLYYALISIWRKEGGDLEFNLGDYKGSFYSKRSGLRKEGKGLFEYVIYLKSGFRTLYLNFSPRVRGMEYGKGKEWKLNERQGEGVAVSIKASYLYFDEIEEIILSLFKRFDLERFYGLWNKEESYLISLEDHIRYHERKERSVIRVFEDIWLLVGLTEEYQAEHKIDKKKAGYKFAKVVTDKWNELGFENKGLFFYVKSYRGEKFPNIRDAIIKHPKLEIGLDPYYNKGNRPKWKDWKRIFDLEEEIRGNIAIWSGISVSDLVEDAMFKVLPNQVEVKEWRPEKLKIYYMERAKEVYPDIEWNPSKAKTIYIVAKEGSVDVREVAKEVGITRQHVTRIIRYFEDKGILKRVRTYGNSFIEFENPLVEKVMSEKIELMSNLAPFERSRKSSGIVRKKIDGFRLDDEVEVEIFTKVKTPLKGNE
;
A
#
# COMPACT_ATOMS: atom_id res chain seq x y z
N MET A 1 31.02 -21.67 -26.53
CA MET A 1 30.50 -22.85 -27.26
C MET A 1 29.02 -22.64 -27.56
N ILE A 2 28.70 -22.33 -28.81
CA ILE A 2 27.32 -22.17 -29.29
C ILE A 2 26.92 -23.52 -29.87
N LEU A 3 26.03 -24.25 -29.19
CA LEU A 3 25.51 -25.52 -29.68
C LEU A 3 24.21 -25.30 -30.46
N ASN A 4 24.25 -25.74 -31.71
CA ASN A 4 23.17 -25.78 -32.68
C ASN A 4 22.08 -26.74 -32.18
N ILE A 5 20.85 -26.24 -31.99
CA ILE A 5 19.72 -27.07 -31.56
C ILE A 5 18.92 -27.44 -32.81
N GLY A 6 19.21 -28.62 -33.35
CA GLY A 6 18.42 -29.25 -34.40
C GLY A 6 17.00 -29.54 -33.91
N GLY A 7 16.02 -29.16 -34.74
CA GLY A 7 14.60 -29.34 -34.45
C GLY A 7 14.20 -30.82 -34.46
N GLY A 8 13.88 -31.34 -33.28
CA GLY A 8 13.07 -32.55 -33.13
C GLY A 8 11.66 -32.15 -32.71
N ARG A 9 10.72 -32.12 -33.66
CA ARG A 9 9.29 -32.07 -33.35
C ARG A 9 8.89 -33.44 -32.78
N ARG A 10 8.74 -33.55 -31.46
CA ARG A 10 7.83 -34.50 -30.85
C ARG A 10 6.79 -33.68 -30.09
N GLY A 11 5.54 -33.77 -30.53
CA GLY A 11 4.41 -33.15 -29.86
C GLY A 11 4.24 -33.79 -28.49
N ALA A 12 4.62 -33.08 -27.44
CA ALA A 12 3.97 -33.23 -26.16
C ALA A 12 2.67 -32.43 -26.26
N ASP A 13 1.54 -33.09 -26.11
CA ASP A 13 0.23 -32.44 -26.03
C ASP A 13 0.23 -31.46 -24.85
N PHE A 14 0.41 -30.18 -25.17
CA PHE A 14 0.31 -29.06 -24.24
C PHE A 14 -1.17 -28.80 -23.90
N ASN A 15 -1.78 -29.70 -23.15
CA ASN A 15 -3.15 -29.57 -22.66
C ASN A 15 -3.26 -29.75 -21.14
N SER A 16 -2.24 -29.32 -20.38
CA SER A 16 -2.48 -28.99 -18.98
C SER A 16 -3.20 -27.63 -18.95
N PRO A 17 -4.51 -27.57 -18.65
CA PRO A 17 -5.18 -26.29 -18.52
C PRO A 17 -4.46 -25.48 -17.44
N PRO A 18 -4.21 -24.18 -17.64
CA PRO A 18 -3.70 -23.34 -16.55
C PRO A 18 -4.64 -23.54 -15.35
N PRO A 19 -4.12 -23.64 -14.11
CA PRO A 19 -4.96 -23.77 -12.94
C PRO A 19 -6.03 -22.68 -13.02
N LYS A 20 -7.31 -23.11 -13.04
CA LYS A 20 -8.48 -22.24 -13.22
C LYS A 20 -8.23 -20.98 -12.40
N LYS A 21 -8.41 -19.80 -13.01
CA LYS A 21 -8.36 -18.50 -12.31
C LYS A 21 -9.17 -18.66 -11.03
N HIS A 22 -8.48 -18.90 -9.92
CA HIS A 22 -9.13 -18.96 -8.63
C HIS A 22 -9.83 -17.62 -8.49
N THR A 23 -11.12 -17.66 -8.17
CA THR A 23 -11.81 -16.51 -7.61
C THR A 23 -10.83 -15.83 -6.67
N LYS A 24 -10.60 -14.52 -6.83
CA LYS A 24 -9.69 -13.73 -6.00
C LYS A 24 -10.17 -13.81 -4.54
N GLY A 25 -9.92 -14.93 -3.87
CA GLY A 25 -9.86 -15.00 -2.43
C GLY A 25 -8.78 -14.00 -2.05
N ILE A 26 -9.08 -13.16 -1.07
CA ILE A 26 -8.09 -12.28 -0.49
C ILE A 26 -7.02 -13.20 0.10
N ILE A 27 -5.91 -13.34 -0.62
CA ILE A 27 -4.77 -14.16 -0.22
C ILE A 27 -3.97 -13.27 0.72
N HIS A 28 -4.12 -13.51 2.03
CA HIS A 28 -3.20 -13.02 3.05
C HIS A 28 -1.81 -13.56 2.68
N GLY A 29 -0.85 -12.70 2.39
CA GLY A 29 0.38 -13.20 1.81
C GLY A 29 1.62 -12.33 1.85
N SER A 30 2.69 -12.95 2.34
CA SER A 30 4.06 -12.49 2.19
C SER A 30 4.50 -12.60 0.73
N GLN A 31 4.91 -11.49 0.14
CA GLN A 31 5.49 -11.46 -1.20
C GLN A 31 6.85 -10.79 -1.16
N ALA A 32 7.79 -11.37 -1.90
CA ALA A 32 9.13 -10.83 -1.99
C ALA A 32 9.80 -11.24 -3.30
N SER A 33 10.93 -10.60 -3.57
CA SER A 33 11.83 -10.96 -4.66
C SER A 33 13.18 -11.30 -4.07
N ALA A 34 13.59 -12.56 -4.23
CA ALA A 34 14.96 -12.98 -3.95
C ALA A 34 15.79 -12.90 -5.24
N PHE A 35 17.07 -12.58 -5.11
CA PHE A 35 18.01 -12.58 -6.24
C PHE A 35 19.17 -13.53 -5.96
N PHE A 36 19.50 -14.39 -6.91
CA PHE A 36 20.67 -15.26 -6.88
C PHE A 36 21.61 -14.82 -8.00
N GLY A 37 22.84 -14.39 -7.67
CA GLY A 37 23.82 -13.96 -8.67
C GLY A 37 24.37 -15.11 -9.53
N ASP A 38 24.18 -16.36 -9.09
CA ASP A 38 24.67 -17.53 -9.80
C ASP A 38 23.66 -18.02 -10.86
N LYS A 39 24.01 -17.83 -12.14
CA LYS A 39 23.22 -18.30 -13.28
C LYS A 39 23.11 -19.83 -13.33
N SER A 40 24.02 -20.57 -12.70
CA SER A 40 24.00 -22.03 -12.70
C SER A 40 22.81 -22.62 -11.95
N LEU A 41 22.17 -21.85 -11.05
CA LEU A 41 20.87 -22.23 -10.47
C LEU A 41 19.81 -22.43 -11.56
N TYR A 42 19.74 -21.53 -12.55
CA TYR A 42 18.78 -21.63 -13.64
C TYR A 42 19.05 -22.85 -14.53
N TYR A 43 20.33 -23.12 -14.83
CA TYR A 43 20.72 -24.31 -15.60
C TYR A 43 20.47 -25.61 -14.83
N ALA A 44 20.64 -25.61 -13.51
CA ALA A 44 20.30 -26.75 -12.67
C ALA A 44 18.79 -27.05 -12.70
N LEU A 45 17.94 -26.02 -12.62
CA LEU A 45 16.49 -26.18 -12.76
C LEU A 45 16.09 -26.75 -14.13
N ILE A 46 16.71 -26.28 -15.22
CA ILE A 46 16.53 -26.86 -16.57
C ILE A 46 16.90 -28.35 -16.56
N SER A 47 18.03 -28.70 -15.95
CA SER A 47 18.52 -30.07 -15.90
C SER A 47 17.59 -30.99 -15.13
N ILE A 48 17.09 -30.54 -13.98
CA ILE A 48 16.12 -31.28 -13.16
C ILE A 48 14.84 -31.51 -13.97
N TRP A 49 14.25 -30.44 -14.51
CA TRP A 49 13.00 -30.54 -15.29
C TRP A 49 13.13 -31.50 -16.47
N ARG A 50 14.27 -31.48 -17.17
CA ARG A 50 14.54 -32.44 -18.27
C ARG A 50 14.73 -33.87 -17.79
N LYS A 51 15.45 -34.07 -16.68
CA LYS A 51 15.72 -35.40 -16.11
C LYS A 51 14.43 -36.11 -15.69
N GLU A 52 13.48 -35.35 -15.16
CA GLU A 52 12.17 -35.85 -14.71
C GLU A 52 11.17 -36.01 -15.86
N GLY A 53 11.57 -35.75 -17.11
CA GLY A 53 10.70 -35.87 -18.28
C GLY A 53 9.71 -34.71 -18.47
N GLY A 54 9.83 -33.63 -17.70
CA GLY A 54 9.01 -32.43 -17.82
C GLY A 54 8.43 -31.97 -16.47
N ASP A 55 7.18 -31.50 -16.52
CA ASP A 55 6.44 -31.06 -15.33
C ASP A 55 6.17 -32.26 -14.42
N LEU A 56 6.34 -32.10 -13.11
CA LEU A 56 6.14 -33.17 -12.14
C LEU A 56 5.39 -32.72 -10.88
N GLU A 57 4.73 -33.68 -10.25
CA GLU A 57 4.15 -33.57 -8.91
C GLU A 57 5.03 -34.33 -7.92
N PHE A 58 5.18 -33.80 -6.70
CA PHE A 58 6.00 -34.38 -5.64
C PHE A 58 5.42 -34.07 -4.26
N ASN A 59 5.90 -34.76 -3.23
CA ASN A 59 5.62 -34.42 -1.84
C ASN A 59 6.87 -33.84 -1.18
N LEU A 60 6.67 -32.85 -0.30
CA LEU A 60 7.71 -32.27 0.54
C LEU A 60 7.16 -32.11 1.97
N GLY A 61 7.42 -33.10 2.81
CA GLY A 61 6.72 -33.23 4.10
C GLY A 61 5.20 -33.27 3.88
N ASP A 62 4.47 -32.37 4.54
CA ASP A 62 3.01 -32.25 4.42
C ASP A 62 2.54 -31.42 3.22
N TYR A 63 3.46 -30.94 2.37
CA TYR A 63 3.12 -30.20 1.17
C TYR A 63 2.99 -31.12 -0.03
N LYS A 64 1.88 -30.94 -0.76
CA LYS A 64 1.77 -31.38 -2.15
C LYS A 64 2.40 -30.31 -3.04
N GLY A 65 3.39 -30.71 -3.82
CA GLY A 65 4.21 -29.83 -4.64
C GLY A 65 4.09 -30.12 -6.13
N SER A 66 4.18 -29.08 -6.94
CA SER A 66 4.33 -29.20 -8.38
C SER A 66 5.53 -28.39 -8.87
N PHE A 67 6.28 -28.94 -9.80
CA PHE A 67 7.39 -28.29 -10.48
C PHE A 67 7.12 -28.29 -11.98
N TYR A 68 6.97 -27.12 -12.57
CA TYR A 68 6.63 -27.00 -13.99
C TYR A 68 7.35 -25.84 -14.66
N SER A 69 7.40 -25.88 -15.99
CA SER A 69 7.92 -24.79 -16.80
C SER A 69 6.76 -23.99 -17.42
N LYS A 70 6.99 -22.69 -17.66
CA LYS A 70 6.07 -21.86 -18.44
C LYS A 70 6.87 -20.96 -19.38
N ARG A 71 6.30 -20.62 -20.53
CA ARG A 71 6.91 -19.63 -21.43
C ARG A 71 6.99 -18.29 -20.72
N SER A 72 8.18 -17.72 -20.65
CA SER A 72 8.35 -16.36 -20.18
C SER A 72 7.91 -15.37 -21.27
N GLY A 73 7.58 -14.14 -20.87
CA GLY A 73 7.48 -13.02 -21.80
C GLY A 73 8.83 -12.50 -22.30
N LEU A 74 9.93 -13.12 -21.86
CA LEU A 74 11.31 -12.73 -22.13
C LEU A 74 11.88 -13.52 -23.30
N ARG A 75 12.69 -12.83 -24.10
CA ARG A 75 13.45 -13.39 -25.21
C ARG A 75 14.90 -12.98 -25.10
N LYS A 76 15.80 -13.78 -25.65
CA LYS A 76 17.20 -13.41 -25.88
C LYS A 76 17.60 -13.92 -27.26
N GLU A 77 18.16 -13.05 -28.09
CA GLU A 77 18.57 -13.40 -29.48
C GLU A 77 17.42 -14.08 -30.27
N GLY A 78 16.20 -13.53 -30.15
CA GLY A 78 15.01 -14.08 -30.80
C GLY A 78 14.44 -15.36 -30.19
N LYS A 79 15.13 -16.03 -29.25
CA LYS A 79 14.66 -17.26 -28.59
C LYS A 79 13.86 -16.92 -27.34
N GLY A 80 12.67 -17.51 -27.21
CA GLY A 80 11.86 -17.40 -26.01
C GLY A 80 12.51 -18.13 -24.84
N LEU A 81 12.52 -17.49 -23.67
CA LEU A 81 13.02 -18.09 -22.44
C LEU A 81 11.87 -18.74 -21.66
N PHE A 82 12.21 -19.66 -20.76
CA PHE A 82 11.25 -20.29 -19.85
C PHE A 82 11.40 -19.71 -18.45
N GLU A 83 10.31 -19.71 -17.69
CA GLU A 83 10.37 -19.58 -16.24
C GLU A 83 10.07 -20.94 -15.63
N TYR A 84 10.70 -21.21 -14.48
CA TYR A 84 10.56 -22.45 -13.75
C TYR A 84 9.80 -22.16 -12.48
N VAL A 85 8.73 -22.91 -12.22
CA VAL A 85 7.79 -22.62 -11.14
C VAL A 85 7.69 -23.82 -10.23
N ILE A 86 7.87 -23.57 -8.93
CA ILE A 86 7.56 -24.54 -7.89
C ILE A 86 6.37 -24.00 -7.09
N TYR A 87 5.33 -24.80 -6.97
CA TYR A 87 4.14 -24.48 -6.18
C TYR A 87 3.93 -25.55 -5.12
N LEU A 88 3.81 -25.15 -3.86
CA LEU A 88 3.56 -26.03 -2.71
C LEU A 88 2.25 -25.65 -2.05
N LYS A 89 1.47 -26.66 -1.63
CA LYS A 89 0.21 -26.46 -0.92
C LYS A 89 0.04 -27.46 0.23
N SER A 90 -0.31 -26.96 1.41
CA SER A 90 -0.74 -27.76 2.56
C SER A 90 -1.90 -27.04 3.27
N GLY A 91 -3.13 -27.55 3.12
CA GLY A 91 -4.34 -26.88 3.60
C GLY A 91 -4.51 -25.48 3.01
N PHE A 92 -4.50 -24.45 3.86
CA PHE A 92 -4.54 -23.04 3.47
C PHE A 92 -3.15 -22.44 3.17
N ARG A 93 -2.07 -23.11 3.59
CA ARG A 93 -0.70 -22.65 3.39
C ARG A 93 -0.28 -22.91 1.95
N THR A 94 0.25 -21.89 1.29
CA THR A 94 0.79 -22.04 -0.07
C THR A 94 2.11 -21.32 -0.22
N LEU A 95 3.01 -21.87 -1.02
CA LEU A 95 4.25 -21.23 -1.44
C LEU A 95 4.39 -21.34 -2.95
N TYR A 96 4.55 -20.20 -3.61
CA TYR A 96 4.79 -20.09 -5.03
C TYR A 96 6.16 -19.45 -5.26
N LEU A 97 7.04 -20.19 -5.91
CA LEU A 97 8.38 -19.76 -6.30
C LEU A 97 8.45 -19.74 -7.82
N ASN A 98 8.73 -18.57 -8.41
CA ASN A 98 8.93 -18.43 -9.85
C ASN A 98 10.34 -17.96 -10.13
N PHE A 99 11.14 -18.85 -10.71
CA PHE A 99 12.54 -18.65 -11.08
C PHE A 99 12.60 -18.12 -12.50
N SER A 100 12.99 -16.85 -12.63
CA SER A 100 13.12 -16.15 -13.90
C SER A 100 14.59 -15.83 -14.17
N PRO A 101 15.09 -16.09 -15.39
CA PRO A 101 16.44 -15.69 -15.76
C PRO A 101 16.52 -14.16 -15.81
N ARG A 102 17.63 -13.60 -15.33
CA ARG A 102 17.89 -12.16 -15.27
C ARG A 102 19.22 -11.87 -15.94
N VAL A 103 19.25 -11.60 -17.24
CA VAL A 103 20.50 -11.34 -17.99
C VAL A 103 20.35 -10.15 -18.92
N ARG A 104 21.45 -9.45 -19.21
CA ARG A 104 21.50 -8.35 -20.16
C ARG A 104 21.22 -8.84 -21.58
N GLY A 105 20.70 -7.93 -22.40
CA GLY A 105 20.29 -8.20 -23.77
C GLY A 105 19.01 -9.05 -23.88
N MET A 106 18.21 -9.11 -22.82
CA MET A 106 16.85 -9.67 -22.91
C MET A 106 15.90 -8.67 -23.56
N GLU A 107 14.80 -9.18 -24.10
CA GLU A 107 13.72 -8.40 -24.71
C GLU A 107 12.36 -8.88 -24.20
N TYR A 108 11.43 -7.96 -24.01
CA TYR A 108 10.01 -8.25 -23.79
C TYR A 108 9.26 -8.35 -25.12
N GLY A 109 8.47 -9.41 -25.30
CA GLY A 109 7.49 -9.51 -26.39
C GLY A 109 8.08 -9.34 -27.79
N LYS A 110 7.66 -8.29 -28.51
CA LYS A 110 8.09 -7.95 -29.88
C LYS A 110 9.32 -7.01 -29.88
N GLY A 111 10.37 -7.35 -29.12
CA GLY A 111 11.66 -6.66 -29.21
C GLY A 111 11.83 -5.39 -28.35
N LYS A 112 10.96 -5.17 -27.35
CA LYS A 112 11.19 -4.06 -26.41
C LYS A 112 12.33 -4.45 -25.49
N GLU A 113 13.43 -3.71 -25.52
CA GLU A 113 14.60 -3.99 -24.70
C GLU A 113 14.23 -4.10 -23.22
N TRP A 114 14.64 -5.21 -22.60
CA TRP A 114 14.55 -5.40 -21.17
C TRP A 114 15.73 -4.67 -20.51
N LYS A 115 15.43 -3.60 -19.79
CA LYS A 115 16.46 -2.79 -19.14
C LYS A 115 16.80 -3.34 -17.76
N LEU A 116 17.97 -3.97 -17.64
CA LEU A 116 18.62 -4.18 -16.36
C LEU A 116 19.31 -2.88 -15.95
N ASN A 117 19.06 -2.39 -14.74
CA ASN A 117 19.82 -1.26 -14.22
C ASN A 117 21.30 -1.67 -14.13
N GLU A 118 22.22 -0.79 -14.51
CA GLU A 118 23.67 -1.06 -14.47
C GLU A 118 24.19 -1.51 -13.09
N ARG A 119 23.50 -1.07 -12.02
CA ARG A 119 23.80 -1.44 -10.63
C ARG A 119 23.29 -2.83 -10.21
N GLN A 120 22.58 -3.52 -11.09
CA GLN A 120 21.94 -4.80 -10.78
C GLN A 120 22.69 -5.96 -11.46
N GLY A 121 22.88 -7.05 -10.71
CA GLY A 121 23.57 -8.24 -11.20
C GLY A 121 22.76 -9.04 -12.22
N GLU A 122 23.47 -9.82 -13.04
CA GLU A 122 22.87 -10.91 -13.82
C GLU A 122 22.80 -12.18 -12.98
N GLY A 123 21.78 -13.02 -13.18
CA GLY A 123 21.56 -14.22 -12.39
C GLY A 123 20.14 -14.76 -12.51
N VAL A 124 19.54 -15.13 -11.38
CA VAL A 124 18.17 -15.66 -11.28
C VAL A 124 17.38 -14.80 -10.31
N ALA A 125 16.29 -14.21 -10.80
CA ALA A 125 15.31 -13.56 -9.95
C ALA A 125 14.25 -14.59 -9.54
N VAL A 126 13.93 -14.65 -8.25
CA VAL A 126 12.93 -15.56 -7.70
C VAL A 126 11.81 -14.74 -7.10
N SER A 127 10.65 -14.75 -7.77
CA SER A 127 9.43 -14.19 -7.18
C SER A 127 8.89 -15.20 -6.18
N ILE A 128 8.75 -14.75 -4.94
CA ILE A 128 8.21 -15.51 -3.83
C ILE A 128 6.84 -14.94 -3.50
N LYS A 129 5.81 -15.80 -3.51
CA LYS A 129 4.48 -15.46 -3.01
C LYS A 129 4.02 -16.57 -2.11
N ALA A 130 3.68 -16.23 -0.88
CA ALA A 130 3.27 -17.19 0.11
C ALA A 130 1.94 -16.80 0.71
N SER A 131 1.25 -17.77 1.29
CA SER A 131 0.02 -17.55 2.06
C SER A 131 0.15 -18.27 3.37
N TYR A 132 -0.08 -17.56 4.48
CA TYR A 132 0.04 -18.11 5.83
C TYR A 132 1.43 -18.74 6.08
N LEU A 133 2.47 -18.06 5.62
CA LEU A 133 3.88 -18.39 5.84
C LEU A 133 4.68 -17.12 6.09
N TYR A 134 5.45 -17.12 7.16
CA TYR A 134 6.46 -16.08 7.41
C TYR A 134 7.79 -16.43 6.72
N PHE A 135 8.67 -15.44 6.59
CA PHE A 135 9.89 -15.61 5.81
C PHE A 135 10.84 -16.65 6.39
N ASP A 136 10.86 -16.85 7.71
CA ASP A 136 11.61 -17.93 8.37
C ASP A 136 11.15 -19.31 7.88
N GLU A 137 9.84 -19.55 7.91
CA GLU A 137 9.23 -20.79 7.44
C GLU A 137 9.46 -20.97 5.94
N ILE A 138 9.42 -19.88 5.16
CA ILE A 138 9.72 -19.91 3.73
C ILE A 138 11.18 -20.31 3.49
N GLU A 139 12.14 -19.77 4.24
CA GLU A 139 13.56 -20.10 4.14
C GLU A 139 13.81 -21.58 4.46
N GLU A 140 13.15 -22.13 5.50
CA GLU A 140 13.22 -23.56 5.86
C GLU A 140 12.62 -24.48 4.79
N ILE A 141 11.46 -24.08 4.22
CA ILE A 141 10.83 -24.83 3.12
C ILE A 141 11.71 -24.80 1.88
N ILE A 142 12.33 -23.64 1.56
CA ILE A 142 13.27 -23.52 0.43
C ILE A 142 14.50 -24.40 0.64
N LEU A 143 15.05 -24.47 1.86
CA LEU A 143 16.17 -25.38 2.16
C LEU A 143 15.77 -26.84 1.92
N SER A 144 14.60 -27.25 2.40
CA SER A 144 14.07 -28.61 2.23
C SER A 144 13.81 -28.94 0.75
N LEU A 145 13.33 -27.96 -0.01
CA LEU A 145 13.14 -28.05 -1.45
C LEU A 145 14.47 -28.17 -2.19
N PHE A 146 15.47 -27.40 -1.80
CA PHE A 146 16.80 -27.44 -2.40
C PHE A 146 17.48 -28.77 -2.15
N LYS A 147 17.33 -29.34 -0.95
CA LYS A 147 17.73 -30.73 -0.62
C LYS A 147 17.08 -31.74 -1.56
N ARG A 148 15.75 -31.66 -1.72
CA ARG A 148 14.98 -32.59 -2.57
C ARG A 148 15.45 -32.62 -4.02
N PHE A 149 15.96 -31.49 -4.51
CA PHE A 149 16.37 -31.30 -5.90
C PHE A 149 17.89 -31.20 -6.11
N ASP A 150 18.71 -31.49 -5.09
CA ASP A 150 20.17 -31.38 -5.15
C ASP A 150 20.66 -29.97 -5.59
N LEU A 151 20.04 -28.96 -4.96
CA LEU A 151 20.30 -27.53 -5.16
C LEU A 151 20.88 -26.87 -3.90
N GLU A 152 21.28 -27.64 -2.88
CA GLU A 152 21.77 -27.12 -1.59
C GLU A 152 22.94 -26.15 -1.73
N ARG A 153 23.81 -26.36 -2.73
CA ARG A 153 24.93 -25.46 -3.04
C ARG A 153 24.51 -24.03 -3.36
N PHE A 154 23.25 -23.79 -3.72
CA PHE A 154 22.71 -22.46 -3.98
C PHE A 154 22.05 -21.83 -2.75
N TYR A 155 21.80 -22.61 -1.71
CA TYR A 155 21.24 -22.11 -0.47
C TYR A 155 22.24 -21.14 0.19
N GLY A 156 21.75 -19.98 0.64
CA GLY A 156 22.60 -18.93 1.20
C GLY A 156 23.34 -18.04 0.17
N LEU A 157 23.40 -18.43 -1.11
CA LEU A 157 23.98 -17.60 -2.18
C LEU A 157 23.06 -16.47 -2.66
N TRP A 158 21.92 -16.29 -2.01
CA TRP A 158 21.04 -15.18 -2.35
C TRP A 158 21.75 -13.85 -2.06
N ASN A 159 21.45 -12.81 -2.82
CA ASN A 159 21.94 -11.48 -2.53
C ASN A 159 20.88 -10.74 -1.73
N LYS A 160 21.06 -10.71 -0.41
CA LYS A 160 20.13 -10.10 0.56
C LYS A 160 19.98 -8.57 0.34
N GLU A 161 20.95 -7.92 -0.32
CA GLU A 161 20.93 -6.48 -0.66
C GLU A 161 20.18 -6.19 -1.96
N GLU A 162 20.20 -7.09 -2.94
CA GLU A 162 19.36 -6.98 -4.15
C GLU A 162 17.95 -7.56 -3.96
N SER A 163 17.76 -8.35 -2.91
CA SER A 163 16.47 -8.92 -2.53
C SER A 163 15.64 -7.91 -1.75
N TYR A 164 14.33 -7.91 -1.98
CA TYR A 164 13.41 -6.93 -1.39
C TYR A 164 12.05 -7.54 -1.11
N LEU A 165 11.34 -6.94 -0.16
CA LEU A 165 9.96 -7.27 0.16
C LEU A 165 9.01 -6.53 -0.78
N ILE A 166 7.90 -7.16 -1.12
CA ILE A 166 6.84 -6.58 -1.95
C ILE A 166 5.63 -6.30 -1.09
N SER A 167 5.18 -7.30 -0.33
CA SER A 167 4.13 -7.18 0.66
C SER A 167 4.46 -8.09 1.83
N LEU A 168 4.01 -7.68 3.01
CA LEU A 168 3.96 -8.51 4.20
C LEU A 168 2.59 -8.20 4.78
N GLU A 169 1.78 -9.22 5.01
CA GLU A 169 0.39 -9.03 5.44
C GLU A 169 0.13 -9.96 6.61
N ASP A 170 -0.48 -9.42 7.66
CA ASP A 170 -0.88 -10.20 8.81
C ASP A 170 -2.17 -9.68 9.44
N HIS A 171 -2.87 -10.53 10.19
CA HIS A 171 -4.17 -10.18 10.73
C HIS A 171 -4.50 -10.87 12.05
N ILE A 172 -5.42 -10.26 12.78
CA ILE A 172 -6.16 -10.90 13.86
C ILE A 172 -7.65 -10.92 13.53
N ARG A 173 -8.37 -11.81 14.18
CA ARG A 173 -9.84 -11.82 14.16
C ARG A 173 -10.39 -11.39 15.49
N TYR A 174 -11.52 -10.70 15.44
CA TYR A 174 -12.16 -10.18 16.63
C TYR A 174 -13.68 -10.28 16.54
N HIS A 175 -14.34 -10.18 17.70
CA HIS A 175 -15.79 -10.30 17.81
C HIS A 175 -16.51 -9.10 17.17
N GLU A 176 -17.62 -9.35 16.45
CA GLU A 176 -18.37 -8.34 15.69
C GLU A 176 -18.74 -7.08 16.50
N ARG A 177 -18.96 -7.25 17.81
CA ARG A 177 -19.26 -6.18 18.77
C ARG A 177 -18.22 -5.06 18.82
N LYS A 178 -16.96 -5.33 18.45
CA LYS A 178 -15.86 -4.35 18.45
C LYS A 178 -15.71 -3.60 17.13
N GLU A 179 -16.46 -3.97 16.09
CA GLU A 179 -16.31 -3.39 14.75
C GLU A 179 -16.48 -1.86 14.77
N ARG A 180 -17.48 -1.33 15.48
CA ARG A 180 -17.68 0.13 15.57
C ARG A 180 -16.51 0.85 16.22
N SER A 181 -15.92 0.27 17.27
CA SER A 181 -14.77 0.87 17.95
C SER A 181 -13.53 0.89 17.06
N VAL A 182 -13.28 -0.21 16.34
CA VAL A 182 -12.18 -0.28 15.36
C VAL A 182 -12.32 0.78 14.28
N ILE A 183 -13.54 0.99 13.78
CA ILE A 183 -13.77 1.96 12.71
C ILE A 183 -13.59 3.39 13.20
N ARG A 184 -14.01 3.72 14.43
CA ARG A 184 -13.73 5.04 15.03
C ARG A 184 -12.23 5.32 15.13
N VAL A 185 -11.46 4.32 15.57
CA VAL A 185 -9.99 4.43 15.61
C VAL A 185 -9.43 4.64 14.20
N PHE A 186 -9.97 3.96 13.18
CA PHE A 186 -9.56 4.17 11.78
C PHE A 186 -9.90 5.56 11.26
N GLU A 187 -11.08 6.09 11.59
CA GLU A 187 -11.49 7.46 11.25
C GLU A 187 -10.52 8.47 11.86
N ASP A 188 -10.16 8.30 13.14
CA ASP A 188 -9.18 9.15 13.81
C ASP A 188 -7.78 9.02 13.20
N ILE A 189 -7.28 7.81 12.96
CA ILE A 189 -5.98 7.57 12.32
C ILE A 189 -5.97 8.24 10.93
N TRP A 190 -7.01 8.06 10.13
CA TRP A 190 -7.07 8.70 8.81
C TRP A 190 -7.04 10.22 8.93
N LEU A 191 -7.91 10.81 9.76
CA LEU A 191 -7.98 12.26 9.92
C LEU A 191 -6.63 12.86 10.33
N LEU A 192 -5.90 12.16 11.20
CA LEU A 192 -4.66 12.65 11.79
C LEU A 192 -3.44 12.42 10.89
N VAL A 193 -3.30 11.21 10.36
CA VAL A 193 -2.07 10.76 9.70
C VAL A 193 -2.29 10.11 8.34
N GLY A 194 -3.53 9.98 7.88
CA GLY A 194 -3.86 9.37 6.60
C GLY A 194 -3.41 10.19 5.40
N LEU A 195 -3.37 9.54 4.24
CA LEU A 195 -3.31 10.25 2.96
C LEU A 195 -4.70 10.80 2.61
N THR A 196 -4.74 12.02 2.06
CA THR A 196 -5.97 12.76 1.72
C THR A 196 -6.88 12.00 0.75
N GLU A 197 -6.30 11.26 -0.20
CA GLU A 197 -7.05 10.52 -1.23
C GLU A 197 -7.39 9.05 -0.87
N GLU A 198 -6.86 8.48 0.22
CA GLU A 198 -6.82 7.02 0.42
C GLU A 198 -7.63 6.50 1.61
N TYR A 199 -8.57 7.30 2.12
CA TYR A 199 -9.58 6.74 3.01
C TYR A 199 -10.67 6.05 2.23
N GLN A 200 -10.62 4.73 2.26
CA GLN A 200 -11.67 3.90 1.70
C GLN A 200 -12.46 3.29 2.85
N ALA A 201 -13.45 4.03 3.33
CA ALA A 201 -14.55 3.46 4.06
C ALA A 201 -15.70 3.19 3.09
N GLU A 202 -15.93 1.92 2.74
CA GLU A 202 -17.22 1.57 2.16
C GLU A 202 -18.26 1.56 3.28
N HIS A 203 -18.92 2.69 3.47
CA HIS A 203 -20.14 2.81 4.28
C HIS A 203 -21.29 2.05 3.60
N LYS A 204 -21.23 0.73 3.57
CA LYS A 204 -22.43 -0.09 3.41
C LYS A 204 -23.07 -0.22 4.79
N ILE A 205 -23.64 0.88 5.27
CA ILE A 205 -24.59 0.87 6.38
C ILE A 205 -25.78 0.05 5.88
N ASP A 206 -25.80 -1.23 6.23
CA ASP A 206 -27.02 -2.01 6.12
C ASP A 206 -28.00 -1.41 7.15
N LYS A 207 -28.96 -0.60 6.67
CA LYS A 207 -29.98 0.06 7.49
C LYS A 207 -30.78 -0.93 8.35
N LYS A 208 -30.71 -2.24 8.06
CA LYS A 208 -31.35 -3.30 8.85
C LYS A 208 -30.41 -4.00 9.86
N LYS A 209 -29.08 -3.83 9.77
CA LYS A 209 -28.09 -4.64 10.54
C LYS A 209 -26.83 -3.89 11.04
N ALA A 210 -26.77 -2.56 10.94
CA ALA A 210 -25.85 -1.67 11.65
C ALA A 210 -24.40 -2.20 11.89
N GLY A 211 -23.66 -2.48 10.81
CA GLY A 211 -22.26 -2.87 10.86
C GLY A 211 -21.51 -2.48 9.58
N TYR A 212 -20.20 -2.25 9.71
CA TYR A 212 -19.31 -1.84 8.62
C TYR A 212 -18.99 -3.04 7.72
N LYS A 213 -18.61 -2.82 6.45
CA LYS A 213 -18.19 -3.92 5.55
C LYS A 213 -16.70 -3.92 5.31
N PHE A 214 -16.12 -2.72 5.22
CA PHE A 214 -14.73 -2.50 4.91
C PHE A 214 -14.33 -1.08 5.32
N ALA A 215 -13.21 -0.94 6.01
CA ALA A 215 -12.47 0.32 6.12
C ALA A 215 -10.99 0.06 5.90
N LYS A 216 -10.31 0.99 5.24
CA LYS A 216 -8.86 0.96 4.99
C LYS A 216 -8.28 2.35 5.19
N VAL A 217 -7.13 2.39 5.86
CA VAL A 217 -6.26 3.56 5.94
C VAL A 217 -4.88 3.17 5.41
N VAL A 218 -4.25 4.04 4.64
CA VAL A 218 -2.86 3.90 4.18
C VAL A 218 -2.08 5.14 4.61
N THR A 219 -0.89 4.94 5.18
CA THR A 219 0.00 6.05 5.54
C THR A 219 1.44 5.58 5.77
N ASP A 220 2.39 6.51 5.63
CA ASP A 220 3.79 6.43 6.07
C ASP A 220 4.06 7.25 7.35
N LYS A 221 3.05 7.90 7.93
CA LYS A 221 3.17 8.80 9.09
C LYS A 221 2.89 8.13 10.43
N TRP A 222 3.09 6.82 10.53
CA TRP A 222 2.93 6.07 11.77
C TRP A 222 3.83 6.60 12.91
N ASN A 223 4.95 7.24 12.58
CA ASN A 223 5.80 7.92 13.54
C ASN A 223 5.13 9.07 14.30
N GLU A 224 4.14 9.74 13.71
CA GLU A 224 3.36 10.76 14.40
C GLU A 224 2.42 10.17 15.46
N LEU A 225 2.11 8.87 15.36
CA LEU A 225 1.39 8.11 16.38
C LEU A 225 2.34 7.40 17.37
N GLY A 226 3.66 7.66 17.29
CA GLY A 226 4.66 7.15 18.22
C GLY A 226 5.34 5.84 17.82
N PHE A 227 5.15 5.35 16.59
CA PHE A 227 5.81 4.14 16.09
C PHE A 227 7.14 4.44 15.39
N GLU A 228 8.14 3.58 15.48
CA GLU A 228 9.42 3.80 14.77
C GLU A 228 9.31 3.46 13.26
N ASN A 229 8.57 4.27 12.51
CA ASN A 229 8.42 4.10 11.06
C ASN A 229 9.47 4.88 10.27
N LYS A 230 10.12 4.20 9.31
CA LYS A 230 11.16 4.78 8.45
C LYS A 230 10.62 5.15 7.07
N GLY A 231 9.45 5.81 7.03
CA GLY A 231 8.78 6.21 5.80
C GLY A 231 8.27 5.03 4.96
N LEU A 232 8.00 3.89 5.59
CA LEU A 232 7.34 2.76 4.95
C LEU A 232 5.85 2.98 4.97
N PHE A 233 5.20 2.74 3.83
CA PHE A 233 3.74 2.79 3.76
C PHE A 233 3.17 1.47 4.25
N PHE A 234 2.36 1.55 5.30
CA PHE A 234 1.51 0.43 5.73
C PHE A 234 0.06 0.78 5.48
N TYR A 235 -0.71 -0.24 5.11
CA TYR A 235 -2.15 -0.18 5.19
C TYR A 235 -2.63 -0.88 6.44
N VAL A 236 -3.71 -0.37 7.03
CA VAL A 236 -4.54 -1.12 7.99
C VAL A 236 -5.93 -1.22 7.42
N LYS A 237 -6.52 -2.40 7.48
CA LYS A 237 -7.88 -2.64 6.98
C LYS A 237 -8.68 -3.49 7.94
N SER A 238 -9.95 -3.14 8.11
CA SER A 238 -10.92 -3.97 8.80
C SER A 238 -12.04 -4.37 7.85
N TYR A 239 -12.39 -5.65 7.81
CA TYR A 239 -13.43 -6.14 6.92
C TYR A 239 -14.06 -7.47 7.37
N ARG A 240 -15.28 -7.74 6.89
CA ARG A 240 -16.01 -8.99 7.08
C ARG A 240 -16.26 -9.72 5.76
N GLY A 241 -16.39 -11.04 5.82
CA GLY A 241 -16.75 -11.84 4.64
C GLY A 241 -18.18 -11.59 4.16
N GLU A 242 -18.43 -11.68 2.84
CA GLU A 242 -19.71 -11.32 2.21
C GLU A 242 -20.96 -12.06 2.76
N LYS A 243 -20.80 -13.29 3.26
CA LYS A 243 -21.89 -14.16 3.76
C LYS A 243 -21.99 -14.20 5.30
N PHE A 244 -21.71 -13.08 5.96
CA PHE A 244 -21.70 -12.94 7.42
C PHE A 244 -22.98 -13.42 8.14
N PRO A 245 -24.21 -13.01 7.76
CA PRO A 245 -25.39 -13.24 8.60
C PRO A 245 -25.87 -14.69 8.68
N ASN A 246 -25.35 -15.62 7.87
CA ASN A 246 -25.92 -16.97 7.74
C ASN A 246 -25.17 -18.05 8.54
N ILE A 247 -24.00 -17.76 9.11
CA ILE A 247 -23.21 -18.75 9.88
C ILE A 247 -22.37 -18.00 10.92
N ARG A 248 -22.98 -17.55 12.03
CA ARG A 248 -22.27 -16.81 13.09
C ARG A 248 -21.15 -17.62 13.76
N ASP A 249 -21.18 -18.94 13.64
CA ASP A 249 -20.25 -19.86 14.31
C ASP A 249 -18.99 -20.18 13.49
N ALA A 250 -18.88 -19.67 12.25
CA ALA A 250 -17.71 -19.93 11.43
C ALA A 250 -16.61 -18.89 11.69
N ILE A 251 -15.52 -19.32 12.36
CA ILE A 251 -14.29 -18.55 12.62
C ILE A 251 -13.89 -17.64 11.44
N ILE A 252 -13.95 -18.18 10.21
CA ILE A 252 -13.54 -17.46 8.99
C ILE A 252 -14.38 -16.21 8.68
N LYS A 253 -15.58 -16.10 9.24
CA LYS A 253 -16.51 -15.00 8.98
C LYS A 253 -16.38 -13.83 9.95
N HIS A 254 -15.74 -14.02 11.09
CA HIS A 254 -15.48 -12.92 12.02
C HIS A 254 -14.69 -11.79 11.34
N PRO A 255 -14.96 -10.52 11.69
CA PRO A 255 -14.16 -9.40 11.22
C PRO A 255 -12.67 -9.64 11.40
N LYS A 256 -11.90 -9.22 10.40
CA LYS A 256 -10.44 -9.23 10.44
C LYS A 256 -9.95 -7.82 10.62
N LEU A 257 -8.99 -7.62 11.52
CA LEU A 257 -8.10 -6.47 11.50
C LEU A 257 -6.79 -6.92 10.87
N GLU A 258 -6.52 -6.43 9.67
CA GLU A 258 -5.33 -6.77 8.89
C GLU A 258 -4.45 -5.53 8.73
N ILE A 259 -3.14 -5.75 8.80
CA ILE A 259 -2.10 -4.78 8.48
C ILE A 259 -1.21 -5.34 7.38
N GLY A 260 -0.62 -4.47 6.58
CA GLY A 260 0.45 -4.91 5.71
C GLY A 260 1.24 -3.79 5.02
N LEU A 261 2.44 -4.12 4.60
CA LEU A 261 3.30 -3.29 3.77
C LEU A 261 2.64 -3.04 2.39
N ASP A 262 2.35 -1.79 2.05
CA ASP A 262 1.63 -1.47 0.81
C ASP A 262 2.55 -1.59 -0.43
N PRO A 263 2.28 -2.51 -1.37
CA PRO A 263 3.16 -2.76 -2.51
C PRO A 263 3.17 -1.66 -3.56
N TYR A 264 2.14 -0.79 -3.59
CA TYR A 264 1.98 0.26 -4.58
C TYR A 264 2.77 1.51 -4.16
N TYR A 265 2.59 1.94 -2.92
CA TYR A 265 3.28 3.12 -2.39
C TYR A 265 4.77 2.87 -2.17
N ASN A 266 5.16 1.65 -1.79
CA ASN A 266 6.57 1.29 -1.62
C ASN A 266 7.28 0.90 -2.93
N LYS A 267 6.64 0.97 -4.10
CA LYS A 267 7.23 0.46 -5.37
C LYS A 267 8.61 1.04 -5.70
N GLY A 268 8.86 2.31 -5.35
CA GLY A 268 10.14 2.99 -5.55
C GLY A 268 11.14 2.84 -4.39
N ASN A 269 10.68 2.39 -3.23
CA ASN A 269 11.46 2.31 -1.99
C ASN A 269 11.16 0.99 -1.26
N ARG A 270 11.31 -0.13 -1.97
CA ARG A 270 10.99 -1.44 -1.39
C ARG A 270 12.01 -1.79 -0.29
N PRO A 271 11.54 -2.15 0.92
CA PRO A 271 12.45 -2.53 1.98
C PRO A 271 13.23 -3.80 1.60
N LYS A 272 14.46 -3.90 2.11
CA LYS A 272 15.32 -5.05 1.82
C LYS A 272 14.80 -6.28 2.54
N TRP A 273 15.11 -7.45 1.98
CA TRP A 273 14.73 -8.70 2.62
C TRP A 273 15.26 -8.79 4.05
N LYS A 274 16.51 -8.39 4.30
CA LYS A 274 17.12 -8.45 5.64
C LYS A 274 16.32 -7.70 6.72
N ASP A 275 15.48 -6.75 6.33
CA ASP A 275 14.69 -5.93 7.25
C ASP A 275 13.32 -6.55 7.58
N TRP A 276 12.99 -7.73 7.03
CA TRP A 276 11.65 -8.30 7.13
C TRP A 276 11.19 -8.50 8.58
N LYS A 277 12.08 -8.97 9.47
CA LYS A 277 11.73 -9.22 10.88
C LYS A 277 11.37 -7.93 11.59
N ARG A 278 12.21 -6.90 11.44
CA ARG A 278 11.94 -5.56 11.99
C ARG A 278 10.63 -4.97 11.47
N ILE A 279 10.31 -5.21 10.20
CA ILE A 279 9.06 -4.73 9.59
C ILE A 279 7.86 -5.51 10.14
N PHE A 280 8.00 -6.82 10.28
CA PHE A 280 7.00 -7.67 10.90
C PHE A 280 6.70 -7.23 12.34
N ASP A 281 7.74 -7.05 13.17
CA ASP A 281 7.62 -6.60 14.55
C ASP A 281 6.87 -5.25 14.65
N LEU A 282 7.16 -4.32 13.73
CA LEU A 282 6.46 -3.03 13.63
C LEU A 282 4.98 -3.19 13.20
N GLU A 283 4.68 -4.10 12.27
CA GLU A 283 3.29 -4.42 11.90
C GLU A 283 2.52 -4.99 13.10
N GLU A 284 3.16 -5.86 13.88
CA GLU A 284 2.57 -6.42 15.11
C GLU A 284 2.29 -5.34 16.15
N GLU A 285 3.25 -4.44 16.36
CA GLU A 285 3.15 -3.30 17.28
C GLU A 285 2.00 -2.37 16.90
N ILE A 286 1.90 -1.97 15.62
CA ILE A 286 0.84 -1.10 15.11
C ILE A 286 -0.53 -1.78 15.26
N ARG A 287 -0.67 -3.02 14.77
CA ARG A 287 -1.93 -3.78 14.84
C ARG A 287 -2.36 -4.01 16.29
N GLY A 288 -1.43 -4.36 17.17
CA GLY A 288 -1.68 -4.57 18.59
C GLY A 288 -2.19 -3.30 19.26
N ASN A 289 -1.55 -2.16 19.01
CA ASN A 289 -1.98 -0.87 19.54
C ASN A 289 -3.35 -0.44 19.00
N ILE A 290 -3.62 -0.62 17.70
CA ILE A 290 -4.96 -0.39 17.14
C ILE A 290 -6.02 -1.24 17.85
N ALA A 291 -5.72 -2.52 18.13
CA ALA A 291 -6.62 -3.40 18.86
C ALA A 291 -6.89 -2.86 20.28
N ILE A 292 -5.84 -2.43 21.00
CA ILE A 292 -5.94 -1.82 22.34
C ILE A 292 -6.77 -0.54 22.32
N TRP A 293 -6.47 0.40 21.41
CA TRP A 293 -7.19 1.67 21.26
C TRP A 293 -8.66 1.46 20.91
N SER A 294 -8.96 0.37 20.19
CA SER A 294 -10.33 -0.07 19.87
C SER A 294 -11.02 -0.81 21.02
N GLY A 295 -10.34 -1.00 22.15
CA GLY A 295 -10.81 -1.73 23.31
C GLY A 295 -10.98 -3.23 23.08
N ILE A 296 -10.27 -3.82 22.11
CA ILE A 296 -10.24 -5.27 21.90
C ILE A 296 -9.38 -5.90 23.00
N SER A 297 -10.00 -6.71 23.85
CA SER A 297 -9.32 -7.52 24.86
C SER A 297 -9.05 -8.93 24.32
N VAL A 298 -8.27 -9.72 25.06
CA VAL A 298 -8.05 -11.14 24.73
C VAL A 298 -9.38 -11.90 24.58
N SER A 299 -10.39 -11.57 25.40
CA SER A 299 -11.72 -12.21 25.33
C SER A 299 -12.54 -11.84 24.08
N ASP A 300 -12.14 -10.79 23.36
CA ASP A 300 -12.76 -10.37 22.10
C ASP A 300 -12.11 -11.01 20.89
N LEU A 301 -10.96 -11.66 21.08
CA LEU A 301 -10.22 -12.28 20.01
C LEU A 301 -10.84 -13.63 19.67
N VAL A 302 -10.89 -13.90 18.38
CA VAL A 302 -11.37 -15.18 17.88
C VAL A 302 -10.14 -15.93 17.43
N GLU A 303 -9.72 -16.89 18.26
CA GLU A 303 -8.63 -17.78 17.92
C GLU A 303 -8.99 -18.52 16.62
N ASP A 304 -8.12 -18.38 15.65
CA ASP A 304 -8.11 -19.24 14.48
C ASP A 304 -6.75 -19.94 14.44
N ALA A 305 -6.59 -20.90 13.53
CA ALA A 305 -5.35 -21.65 13.41
C ALA A 305 -4.11 -20.78 13.09
N MET A 306 -4.28 -19.45 12.94
CA MET A 306 -3.28 -18.47 12.55
C MET A 306 -3.12 -17.35 13.59
N PHE A 307 -3.74 -17.49 14.77
CA PHE A 307 -3.65 -16.56 15.89
C PHE A 307 -2.36 -16.76 16.68
N LYS A 308 -1.35 -15.89 16.49
CA LYS A 308 -0.01 -16.07 17.09
C LYS A 308 0.38 -15.07 18.18
N VAL A 309 -0.12 -13.84 18.15
CA VAL A 309 0.30 -12.78 19.10
C VAL A 309 -0.90 -12.05 19.68
N LEU A 310 -0.88 -11.90 21.00
CA LEU A 310 -1.93 -11.24 21.77
C LEU A 310 -1.65 -9.74 21.92
N PRO A 311 -2.68 -8.87 21.90
CA PRO A 311 -2.54 -7.44 22.14
C PRO A 311 -1.84 -7.07 23.46
N ASN A 312 -1.79 -7.95 24.46
CA ASN A 312 -1.10 -7.70 25.73
C ASN A 312 0.42 -7.95 25.67
N GLN A 313 0.97 -8.33 24.51
CA GLN A 313 2.39 -8.57 24.30
C GLN A 313 3.11 -7.41 23.60
N VAL A 314 2.39 -6.34 23.23
CA VAL A 314 2.97 -5.16 22.57
C VAL A 314 3.18 -4.00 23.55
N GLU A 315 4.21 -3.18 23.29
CA GLU A 315 4.39 -1.91 23.99
C GLU A 315 3.21 -0.99 23.68
N VAL A 316 2.51 -0.53 24.73
CA VAL A 316 1.33 0.31 24.57
C VAL A 316 1.75 1.74 24.30
N LYS A 317 1.46 2.21 23.09
CA LYS A 317 1.58 3.61 22.69
C LYS A 317 0.35 4.38 23.14
N GLU A 318 0.60 5.59 23.62
CA GLU A 318 -0.44 6.42 24.18
C GLU A 318 -1.36 6.99 23.10
N TRP A 319 -2.67 6.73 23.22
CA TRP A 319 -3.67 7.22 22.29
C TRP A 319 -4.19 8.60 22.72
N ARG A 320 -3.83 9.64 21.97
CA ARG A 320 -4.20 11.04 22.26
C ARG A 320 -4.71 11.77 20.99
N PRO A 321 -5.76 11.27 20.33
CA PRO A 321 -6.21 11.83 19.06
C PRO A 321 -6.68 13.28 19.21
N GLU A 322 -7.27 13.67 20.33
CA GLU A 322 -7.71 15.04 20.60
C GLU A 322 -6.52 16.02 20.65
N LYS A 323 -5.39 15.62 21.24
CA LYS A 323 -4.20 16.48 21.28
C LYS A 323 -3.61 16.69 19.89
N LEU A 324 -3.56 15.64 19.08
CA LEU A 324 -3.13 15.73 17.68
C LEU A 324 -4.10 16.58 16.84
N LYS A 325 -5.41 16.44 17.07
CA LYS A 325 -6.43 17.28 16.42
C LYS A 325 -6.21 18.76 16.74
N ILE A 326 -6.06 19.11 18.02
CA ILE A 326 -5.79 20.49 18.47
C ILE A 326 -4.50 21.00 17.83
N TYR A 327 -3.43 20.22 17.86
CA TYR A 327 -2.15 20.59 17.25
C TYR A 327 -2.28 20.94 15.77
N TYR A 328 -2.98 20.10 14.98
CA TYR A 328 -3.21 20.36 13.56
C TYR A 328 -4.14 21.54 13.30
N MET A 329 -5.17 21.71 14.11
CA MET A 329 -6.08 22.86 14.02
C MET A 329 -5.37 24.17 14.33
N GLU A 330 -4.55 24.24 15.38
CA GLU A 330 -3.78 25.43 15.73
C GLU A 330 -2.76 25.77 14.65
N ARG A 331 -2.07 24.76 14.11
CA ARG A 331 -1.16 24.93 12.97
C ARG A 331 -1.88 25.51 11.74
N ALA A 332 -3.09 25.03 11.43
CA ALA A 332 -3.90 25.58 10.35
C ALA A 332 -4.29 27.05 10.61
N LYS A 333 -4.66 27.39 11.85
CA LYS A 333 -5.00 28.77 12.24
C LYS A 333 -3.82 29.74 12.12
N GLU A 334 -2.58 29.29 12.32
CA GLU A 334 -1.39 30.15 12.21
C GLU A 334 -1.29 30.85 10.85
N VAL A 335 -1.77 30.22 9.78
CA VAL A 335 -1.67 30.77 8.42
C VAL A 335 -2.89 31.62 8.02
N TYR A 336 -3.92 31.71 8.87
CA TYR A 336 -5.14 32.47 8.54
C TYR A 336 -4.88 33.94 8.25
N PRO A 337 -4.11 34.70 9.06
CA PRO A 337 -3.83 36.10 8.74
C PRO A 337 -3.13 36.24 7.39
N ASP A 338 -2.16 35.37 7.12
CA ASP A 338 -1.42 35.37 5.86
C ASP A 338 -2.31 35.14 4.64
N ILE A 339 -3.34 34.31 4.77
CA ILE A 339 -4.31 34.02 3.73
C ILE A 339 -5.30 35.18 3.57
N GLU A 340 -5.78 35.76 4.67
CA GLU A 340 -6.70 36.91 4.67
C GLU A 340 -6.10 38.15 4.01
N TRP A 341 -4.82 38.42 4.26
CA TRP A 341 -4.13 39.61 3.75
C TRP A 341 -3.47 39.40 2.38
N ASN A 342 -3.32 38.17 1.89
CA ASN A 342 -2.65 37.88 0.63
C ASN A 342 -3.54 37.08 -0.36
N PRO A 343 -4.13 37.75 -1.37
CA PRO A 343 -5.01 37.11 -2.34
C PRO A 343 -4.37 35.96 -3.12
N SER A 344 -3.06 36.01 -3.39
CA SER A 344 -2.35 34.92 -4.09
C SER A 344 -2.19 33.69 -3.21
N LYS A 345 -1.93 33.85 -1.90
CA LYS A 345 -1.90 32.74 -0.94
C LYS A 345 -3.29 32.12 -0.79
N ALA A 346 -4.33 32.95 -0.61
CA ALA A 346 -5.70 32.47 -0.51
C ALA A 346 -6.17 31.72 -1.75
N LYS A 347 -5.92 32.28 -2.94
CA LYS A 347 -6.27 31.62 -4.20
C LYS A 347 -5.49 30.32 -4.41
N THR A 348 -4.23 30.25 -3.97
CA THR A 348 -3.44 29.01 -4.02
C THR A 348 -4.09 27.91 -3.16
N ILE A 349 -4.41 28.21 -1.89
CA ILE A 349 -5.07 27.24 -1.00
C ILE A 349 -6.45 26.86 -1.52
N TYR A 350 -7.23 27.82 -2.03
CA TYR A 350 -8.54 27.56 -2.63
C TYR A 350 -8.49 26.54 -3.77
N ILE A 351 -7.52 26.67 -4.67
CA ILE A 351 -7.35 25.72 -5.78
C ILE A 351 -7.04 24.32 -5.25
N VAL A 352 -6.11 24.21 -4.29
CA VAL A 352 -5.76 22.92 -3.68
C VAL A 352 -6.96 22.31 -2.94
N ALA A 353 -7.71 23.09 -2.16
CA ALA A 353 -8.93 22.65 -1.47
C ALA A 353 -10.03 22.18 -2.42
N LYS A 354 -10.16 22.82 -3.57
CA LYS A 354 -11.18 22.46 -4.56
C LYS A 354 -10.82 21.20 -5.34
N GLU A 355 -9.56 21.07 -5.75
CA GLU A 355 -9.11 20.01 -6.67
C GLU A 355 -8.45 18.83 -5.94
N GLY A 356 -8.11 18.97 -4.65
CA GLY A 356 -7.44 17.96 -3.82
C GLY A 356 -5.94 17.89 -4.07
N SER A 357 -5.54 17.32 -5.22
CA SER A 357 -4.14 17.20 -5.65
C SER A 357 -3.95 17.87 -7.01
N VAL A 358 -3.09 18.90 -7.08
CA VAL A 358 -2.99 19.79 -8.25
C VAL A 358 -1.55 20.03 -8.67
N ASP A 359 -1.27 20.08 -9.98
CA ASP A 359 0.07 20.39 -10.49
C ASP A 359 0.42 21.87 -10.22
N VAL A 360 1.64 22.13 -9.73
CA VAL A 360 2.17 23.50 -9.50
C VAL A 360 1.99 24.42 -10.72
N ARG A 361 2.07 23.89 -11.94
CA ARG A 361 1.88 24.63 -13.19
C ARG A 361 0.43 25.09 -13.36
N GLU A 362 -0.53 24.26 -12.97
CA GLU A 362 -1.95 24.59 -13.03
C GLU A 362 -2.30 25.65 -12.00
N VAL A 363 -1.80 25.50 -10.77
CA VAL A 363 -1.93 26.53 -9.72
C VAL A 363 -1.37 27.88 -10.22
N ALA A 364 -0.18 27.90 -10.83
CA ALA A 364 0.40 29.13 -11.37
C ALA A 364 -0.46 29.78 -12.44
N LYS A 365 -1.02 28.98 -13.36
CA LYS A 365 -1.92 29.44 -14.41
C LYS A 365 -3.20 30.03 -13.84
N GLU A 366 -3.83 29.36 -12.87
CA GLU A 366 -5.10 29.80 -12.30
C GLU A 366 -4.96 31.00 -11.37
N VAL A 367 -3.92 31.02 -10.53
CA VAL A 367 -3.61 32.18 -9.69
C VAL A 367 -3.24 33.39 -10.54
N GLY A 368 -2.62 33.17 -11.71
CA GLY A 368 -2.20 34.22 -12.63
C GLY A 368 -0.83 34.82 -12.26
N ILE A 369 0.05 34.05 -11.63
CA ILE A 369 1.40 34.48 -11.24
C ILE A 369 2.46 33.50 -11.73
N THR A 370 3.72 33.90 -11.69
CA THR A 370 4.82 33.06 -12.19
C THR A 370 4.97 31.78 -11.35
N ARG A 371 5.41 30.70 -12.01
CA ARG A 371 5.67 29.41 -11.34
C ARG A 371 6.65 29.54 -10.16
N GLN A 372 7.64 30.43 -10.27
CA GLN A 372 8.60 30.70 -9.19
C GLN A 372 7.91 31.33 -7.97
N HIS A 373 6.97 32.25 -8.19
CA HIS A 373 6.21 32.87 -7.10
C HIS A 373 5.29 31.84 -6.43
N VAL A 374 4.49 31.08 -7.20
CA VAL A 374 3.67 29.98 -6.64
C VAL A 374 4.54 29.00 -5.85
N THR A 375 5.72 28.65 -6.37
CA THR A 375 6.64 27.74 -5.65
C THR A 375 7.08 28.31 -4.30
N ARG A 376 7.27 29.63 -4.16
CA ARG A 376 7.57 30.27 -2.86
C ARG A 376 6.38 30.24 -1.91
N ILE A 377 5.17 30.47 -2.43
CA ILE A 377 3.93 30.36 -1.63
C ILE A 377 3.74 28.94 -1.12
N ILE A 378 3.90 27.95 -2.01
CA ILE A 378 3.82 26.53 -1.63
C ILE A 378 4.87 26.22 -0.56
N ARG A 379 6.13 26.63 -0.75
CA ARG A 379 7.19 26.39 0.26
C ARG A 379 6.84 26.99 1.61
N TYR A 380 6.29 28.20 1.64
CA TYR A 380 5.80 28.82 2.87
C TYR A 380 4.76 27.92 3.57
N PHE A 381 3.82 27.32 2.83
CA PHE A 381 2.84 26.40 3.41
C PHE A 381 3.41 25.02 3.74
N GLU A 382 4.40 24.53 2.99
CA GLU A 382 5.17 23.31 3.30
C GLU A 382 5.90 23.47 4.64
N ASP A 383 6.60 24.59 4.84
CA ASP A 383 7.34 24.91 6.07
C ASP A 383 6.42 25.04 7.29
N LYS A 384 5.14 25.38 7.06
CA LYS A 384 4.10 25.44 8.07
C LYS A 384 3.35 24.12 8.26
N GLY A 385 3.66 23.08 7.50
CA GLY A 385 3.00 21.78 7.57
C GLY A 385 1.53 21.81 7.12
N ILE A 386 1.19 22.71 6.20
CA ILE A 386 -0.17 22.84 5.64
C ILE A 386 -0.28 22.05 4.33
N LEU A 387 0.71 22.21 3.46
CA LEU A 387 0.78 21.54 2.17
C LEU A 387 1.97 20.60 2.12
N LYS A 388 1.88 19.60 1.25
CA LYS A 388 3.02 18.78 0.83
C LYS A 388 3.08 18.67 -0.68
N ARG A 389 4.24 18.21 -1.14
CA ARG A 389 4.52 18.02 -2.56
C ARG A 389 4.77 16.56 -2.87
N VAL A 390 3.97 16.05 -3.79
CA VAL A 390 4.10 14.71 -4.35
C VAL A 390 4.75 14.82 -5.73
N ARG A 391 5.88 14.15 -5.92
CA ARG A 391 6.60 14.16 -7.20
C ARG A 391 6.31 12.88 -7.98
N THR A 392 5.80 13.02 -9.18
CA THR A 392 5.47 11.90 -10.08
C THR A 392 5.96 12.21 -11.49
N TYR A 393 6.86 11.39 -12.03
CA TYR A 393 7.26 11.36 -13.45
C TYR A 393 7.39 12.74 -14.14
N GLY A 394 8.15 13.68 -13.55
CA GLY A 394 8.41 15.00 -14.14
C GLY A 394 7.39 16.10 -13.80
N ASN A 395 6.34 15.74 -13.06
CA ASN A 395 5.34 16.64 -12.49
C ASN A 395 5.52 16.77 -10.98
N SER A 396 4.99 17.86 -10.45
CA SER A 396 5.02 18.21 -9.03
C SER A 396 3.59 18.55 -8.64
N PHE A 397 2.94 17.63 -7.96
CA PHE A 397 1.60 17.83 -7.42
C PHE A 397 1.70 18.37 -6.00
N ILE A 398 0.71 19.16 -5.61
CA ILE A 398 0.56 19.75 -4.28
C ILE A 398 -0.79 19.34 -3.73
N GLU A 399 -0.79 18.91 -2.48
CA GLU A 399 -1.96 18.48 -1.74
C GLU A 399 -1.79 18.91 -0.27
N PHE A 400 -2.85 18.80 0.53
CA PHE A 400 -2.75 19.06 1.96
C PHE A 400 -1.92 17.99 2.67
N GLU A 401 -1.29 18.41 3.77
CA GLU A 401 -0.41 17.56 4.55
C GLU A 401 -1.15 16.37 5.19
N ASN A 402 -2.39 16.59 5.63
CA ASN A 402 -3.30 15.56 6.13
C ASN A 402 -4.78 16.00 5.96
N PRO A 403 -5.74 15.07 6.08
CA PRO A 403 -7.16 15.34 5.85
C PRO A 403 -7.79 16.33 6.84
N LEU A 404 -7.31 16.39 8.09
CA LEU A 404 -7.82 17.36 9.06
C LEU A 404 -7.44 18.79 8.68
N VAL A 405 -6.19 19.00 8.26
CA VAL A 405 -5.74 20.30 7.76
C VAL A 405 -6.54 20.68 6.50
N GLU A 406 -6.73 19.75 5.56
CA GLU A 406 -7.58 19.97 4.38
C GLU A 406 -8.98 20.44 4.78
N LYS A 407 -9.63 19.73 5.71
CA LYS A 407 -10.98 20.07 6.18
C LYS A 407 -11.03 21.48 6.77
N VAL A 408 -10.16 21.78 7.72
CA VAL A 408 -10.12 23.07 8.42
C VAL A 408 -9.83 24.23 7.46
N MET A 409 -8.87 24.03 6.55
CA MET A 409 -8.51 25.04 5.56
C MET A 409 -9.62 25.25 4.53
N SER A 410 -10.29 24.18 4.10
CA SER A 410 -11.40 24.24 3.14
C SER A 410 -12.59 25.01 3.72
N GLU A 411 -12.96 24.73 4.97
CA GLU A 411 -14.02 25.45 5.69
C GLU A 411 -13.70 26.95 5.81
N LYS A 412 -12.46 27.30 6.19
CA LYS A 412 -12.02 28.70 6.27
C LYS A 412 -12.09 29.41 4.91
N ILE A 413 -11.64 28.75 3.86
CA ILE A 413 -11.63 29.32 2.51
C ILE A 413 -13.04 29.45 1.94
N GLU A 414 -13.95 28.51 2.22
CA GLU A 414 -15.36 28.60 1.84
C GLU A 414 -16.02 29.83 2.49
N LEU A 415 -15.79 30.02 3.79
CA LEU A 415 -16.24 31.22 4.52
C LEU A 415 -15.72 32.51 3.85
N MET A 416 -14.43 32.58 3.53
CA MET A 416 -13.83 33.74 2.87
C MET A 416 -14.40 33.98 1.46
N SER A 417 -14.62 32.91 0.69
CA SER A 417 -15.15 32.98 -0.68
C SER A 417 -16.58 33.56 -0.70
N ASN A 418 -17.38 33.22 0.31
CA ASN A 418 -18.74 33.72 0.47
C ASN A 418 -18.76 35.21 0.86
N LEU A 419 -17.77 35.67 1.63
CA LEU A 419 -17.64 37.06 2.06
C LEU A 419 -17.04 37.97 0.97
N ALA A 420 -16.13 37.46 0.15
CA ALA A 420 -15.50 38.19 -0.96
C ALA A 420 -15.11 37.23 -2.09
N PRO A 421 -15.93 37.11 -3.16
CA PRO A 421 -15.65 36.19 -4.25
C PRO A 421 -14.30 36.48 -4.90
N PHE A 422 -13.43 35.47 -4.95
CA PHE A 422 -12.07 35.55 -5.53
C PHE A 422 -12.05 35.97 -7.02
N GLU A 423 -13.21 36.03 -7.68
CA GLU A 423 -13.38 36.43 -9.08
C GLU A 423 -13.40 37.96 -9.30
N ARG A 424 -13.52 38.79 -8.25
CA ARG A 424 -13.68 40.26 -8.44
C ARG A 424 -12.39 41.05 -8.74
N SER A 425 -11.20 40.44 -8.82
CA SER A 425 -9.95 41.19 -8.99
C SER A 425 -9.51 41.48 -10.45
N ARG A 426 -10.40 41.32 -11.44
CA ARG A 426 -10.07 41.66 -12.84
C ARG A 426 -10.53 43.03 -13.34
N LYS A 427 -11.21 43.85 -12.54
CA LYS A 427 -11.52 45.24 -12.93
C LYS A 427 -11.36 46.20 -11.76
N SER A 428 -10.77 47.36 -12.07
CA SER A 428 -10.50 48.53 -11.20
C SER A 428 -9.31 48.41 -10.25
N SER A 429 -8.12 48.65 -10.80
CA SER A 429 -7.13 49.51 -10.13
C SER A 429 -7.75 50.90 -9.92
N GLY A 430 -8.48 51.06 -8.84
CA GLY A 430 -9.04 52.31 -8.36
C GLY A 430 -8.95 52.31 -6.84
N ILE A 431 -8.00 53.07 -6.32
CA ILE A 431 -7.74 53.23 -4.88
C ILE A 431 -9.03 53.71 -4.20
N VAL A 432 -9.57 52.91 -3.26
CA VAL A 432 -10.42 53.44 -2.18
C VAL A 432 -10.03 52.75 -0.87
N ARG A 433 -9.24 53.46 -0.05
CA ARG A 433 -9.10 53.15 1.37
C ARG A 433 -10.42 53.48 2.06
N LYS A 434 -11.12 52.47 2.59
CA LYS A 434 -12.09 52.68 3.67
C LYS A 434 -11.66 51.84 4.87
N LYS A 435 -11.29 52.53 5.95
CA LYS A 435 -11.22 51.97 7.31
C LYS A 435 -12.58 51.34 7.64
N ILE A 436 -12.58 50.13 8.15
CA ILE A 436 -13.71 49.59 8.90
C ILE A 436 -13.15 49.25 10.27
N ASP A 437 -13.51 50.08 11.25
CA ASP A 437 -13.26 49.86 12.67
C ASP A 437 -14.36 48.94 13.23
N GLY A 438 -13.94 47.96 14.04
CA GLY A 438 -14.74 47.31 15.08
C GLY A 438 -15.61 46.13 14.67
N PHE A 439 -15.16 44.90 14.92
CA PHE A 439 -16.03 43.77 15.27
C PHE A 439 -15.26 42.80 16.20
N ARG A 440 -15.81 42.58 17.39
CA ARG A 440 -15.40 41.53 18.34
C ARG A 440 -16.08 40.21 17.94
N LEU A 441 -15.34 39.11 17.97
CA LEU A 441 -15.82 37.74 17.74
C LEU A 441 -15.74 36.97 19.06
N ASP A 442 -16.85 36.95 19.79
CA ASP A 442 -17.15 35.92 20.78
C ASP A 442 -18.40 35.22 20.24
N ASP A 443 -18.26 34.03 19.64
CA ASP A 443 -19.34 33.06 19.46
C ASP A 443 -18.72 31.69 19.13
N GLU A 444 -18.86 30.75 20.07
CA GLU A 444 -18.50 29.35 19.92
C GLU A 444 -19.48 28.67 18.94
N VAL A 445 -18.96 27.94 17.95
CA VAL A 445 -19.78 27.15 17.01
C VAL A 445 -19.49 25.67 17.21
N GLU A 446 -20.49 24.92 17.65
CA GLU A 446 -20.51 23.45 17.64
C GLU A 446 -20.46 22.93 16.19
N VAL A 447 -19.56 21.98 15.93
CA VAL A 447 -19.33 21.40 14.60
C VAL A 447 -20.11 20.09 14.44
N GLU A 448 -21.17 20.10 13.64
CA GLU A 448 -21.77 18.87 13.10
C GLU A 448 -20.96 18.37 11.88
N ILE A 449 -20.52 17.11 11.94
CA ILE A 449 -19.74 16.48 10.88
C ILE A 449 -20.67 15.91 9.80
N PHE A 450 -20.71 16.53 8.63
CA PHE A 450 -21.27 15.92 7.42
C PHE A 450 -20.16 15.46 6.46
N THR A 451 -19.99 14.15 6.32
CA THR A 451 -19.15 13.54 5.29
C THR A 451 -19.89 13.52 3.94
N LYS A 452 -19.44 14.32 2.96
CA LYS A 452 -19.91 14.25 1.56
C LYS A 452 -19.29 13.04 0.86
N VAL A 453 -20.13 12.08 0.44
CA VAL A 453 -19.73 10.98 -0.45
C VAL A 453 -20.00 11.39 -1.90
N LYS A 454 -18.97 11.40 -2.75
CA LYS A 454 -19.12 11.52 -4.21
C LYS A 454 -19.58 10.17 -4.78
N THR A 455 -20.84 10.08 -5.19
CA THR A 455 -21.36 8.95 -5.97
C THR A 455 -20.98 9.12 -7.44
N PRO A 456 -20.49 8.09 -8.16
CA PRO A 456 -20.32 8.19 -9.60
C PRO A 456 -21.68 8.15 -10.29
N LEU A 457 -21.96 9.14 -11.13
CA LEU A 457 -23.08 9.15 -12.05
C LEU A 457 -22.96 7.95 -13.00
N LYS A 458 -23.93 7.03 -12.95
CA LYS A 458 -24.16 6.06 -14.03
C LYS A 458 -24.78 6.82 -15.20
N GLY A 459 -24.06 6.88 -16.31
CA GLY A 459 -24.64 7.22 -17.61
C GLY A 459 -25.56 6.09 -18.06
N ASN A 460 -26.79 6.45 -18.41
CA ASN A 460 -27.65 5.65 -19.26
C ASN A 460 -27.14 5.76 -20.69
N GLU A 461 -26.89 4.61 -21.33
CA GLU A 461 -27.27 4.27 -22.70
C GLU A 461 -27.17 2.74 -22.87
#